data_AF-A0A6P2AVM7-F1
#
_entry.id   AF-A0A6P2AVM7-F1
#
_cell.length_a   1.000
_cell.length_b   1.000
_cell.length_c   1.000
_cell.angle_alpha   90.00
_cell.angle_beta   90.00
_cell.angle_gamma   90.00
#
_symmetry.space_group_name_H-M   'P 1'
#
loop_
_entity.id
_entity.type
_entity.pdbx_description
1 polymer ?
#
loop_
_entity_poly.entity_id
_entity_poly.type
_entity_poly.pdbx_seq_one_letter_code
_entity_poly.pdbx_strand_id
1 'polypeptide(L)'
;DGSTEYSFTARGELLLSGNWDQFKEFRSAPGEEQGIMVGAAIHVQEDEYGTDFNEETRMIIVTGDVSAKFGGFNLFGALAYANLDPKEGSSQDLWGFVVQGGFHFTDEWEGFLRYEWADLDDTKDLSILTWGVNYYFAGHNAKFTADMGYSFNELELLDMGLADGNIAGYRADTDSGQFVIRTQLQLAF
;
A
#
# COMPACT_ATOMS: atom_id res chain seq x y z
N ASP A 1 -14.24 5.86 -23.59
CA ASP A 1 -14.81 4.63 -23.02
C ASP A 1 -13.88 3.53 -23.50
N GLY A 2 -12.93 3.12 -22.66
CA GLY A 2 -12.00 2.05 -22.98
C GLY A 2 -12.66 0.76 -22.53
N SER A 3 -13.16 -0.04 -23.47
CA SER A 3 -13.70 -1.36 -23.14
C SER A 3 -12.54 -2.33 -22.91
N THR A 4 -12.76 -3.33 -22.07
CA THR A 4 -11.77 -4.37 -21.73
C THR A 4 -12.11 -5.63 -22.51
N GLU A 5 -11.16 -6.19 -23.27
CA GLU A 5 -11.39 -7.43 -24.01
C GLU A 5 -11.40 -8.62 -23.06
N TYR A 6 -10.40 -8.69 -22.18
CA TYR A 6 -10.41 -9.62 -21.06
C TYR A 6 -9.63 -9.07 -19.87
N SER A 7 -10.01 -9.54 -18.70
CA SER A 7 -9.33 -9.26 -17.45
C SER A 7 -9.42 -10.46 -16.53
N PHE A 8 -8.29 -10.81 -15.91
CA PHE A 8 -8.18 -11.92 -14.98
C PHE A 8 -7.37 -11.51 -13.75
N THR A 9 -7.88 -11.84 -12.57
CA THR A 9 -7.19 -11.64 -11.30
C THR A 9 -7.22 -12.92 -10.49
N ALA A 10 -6.07 -13.30 -9.93
CA ALA A 10 -5.96 -14.38 -8.97
C ALA A 10 -5.12 -13.95 -7.77
N ARG A 11 -5.53 -14.35 -6.57
CA ARG A 11 -4.79 -14.19 -5.32
C ARG A 11 -4.81 -15.49 -4.53
N GLY A 12 -3.67 -15.82 -3.94
CA GLY A 12 -3.53 -16.93 -3.00
C GLY A 12 -2.82 -16.46 -1.74
N GLU A 13 -3.22 -17.03 -0.62
CA GLU A 13 -2.61 -16.79 0.69
C GLU A 13 -2.22 -18.12 1.31
N LEU A 14 -1.10 -18.14 2.01
CA LEU A 14 -0.60 -19.31 2.73
C LEU A 14 -0.27 -18.90 4.17
N LEU A 15 -0.95 -19.54 5.10
CA LEU A 15 -0.65 -19.44 6.53
C LEU A 15 0.51 -20.36 6.87
N LEU A 16 1.65 -19.79 7.25
CA LEU A 16 2.84 -20.53 7.66
C LEU A 16 2.81 -20.88 9.15
N SER A 17 2.22 -20.01 9.97
CA SER A 17 2.00 -20.24 11.40
C SER A 17 0.85 -19.39 11.95
N GLY A 18 0.25 -19.81 13.06
CA GLY A 18 -0.82 -19.09 13.75
C GLY A 18 -2.21 -19.50 13.27
N ASN A 19 -3.14 -18.56 13.27
CA ASN A 19 -4.53 -18.73 12.82
C ASN A 19 -4.91 -17.61 11.84
N TRP A 20 -5.66 -17.93 10.79
CA TRP A 20 -6.25 -17.00 9.84
C TRP A 20 -7.01 -15.84 10.51
N ASP A 21 -7.70 -16.10 11.63
CA ASP A 21 -8.42 -15.08 12.37
C ASP A 21 -7.51 -13.95 12.88
N GLN A 22 -6.24 -14.26 13.17
CA GLN A 22 -5.26 -13.26 13.57
C GLN A 22 -5.02 -12.25 12.46
N PHE A 23 -5.11 -12.62 11.19
CA PHE A 23 -4.79 -11.75 10.06
C PHE A 23 -5.96 -10.92 9.54
N LYS A 24 -7.12 -10.96 10.21
CA LYS A 24 -8.27 -10.07 9.91
C LYS A 24 -8.01 -8.61 10.26
N GLU A 25 -6.94 -8.33 10.98
CA GLU A 25 -6.52 -6.99 11.39
C GLU A 25 -5.00 -6.87 11.41
N PHE A 26 -4.46 -5.66 11.32
CA PHE A 26 -3.02 -5.42 11.43
C PHE A 26 -2.52 -5.34 12.87
N ARG A 27 -3.40 -5.05 13.84
CA ARG A 27 -3.06 -4.94 15.27
C ARG A 27 -2.57 -6.29 15.79
N SER A 28 -1.46 -6.34 16.53
CA SER A 28 -1.15 -7.50 17.37
C SER A 28 -1.29 -7.14 18.83
N ALA A 29 -2.21 -7.77 19.57
CA ALA A 29 -2.40 -7.47 20.97
C ALA A 29 -1.20 -7.97 21.81
N PRO A 30 -0.82 -7.30 22.92
CA PRO A 30 0.19 -7.82 23.83
C PRO A 30 -0.11 -9.26 24.27
N GLY A 31 0.87 -10.15 24.13
CA GLY A 31 0.73 -11.57 24.46
C GLY A 31 0.05 -12.45 23.41
N GLU A 32 -0.30 -11.91 22.24
CA GLU A 32 -0.85 -12.69 21.13
C GLU A 32 0.18 -13.71 20.59
N GLU A 33 -0.32 -14.90 20.21
CA GLU A 33 0.50 -15.96 19.62
C GLU A 33 1.14 -15.54 18.29
N GLN A 34 2.31 -16.11 18.01
CA GLN A 34 3.02 -15.86 16.76
C GLN A 34 2.19 -16.31 15.55
N GLY A 35 2.05 -15.42 14.57
CA GLY A 35 1.45 -15.71 13.28
C GLY A 35 2.37 -15.25 12.14
N ILE A 36 2.43 -16.03 11.05
CA ILE A 36 3.03 -15.61 9.78
C ILE A 36 2.12 -16.05 8.62
N MET A 37 1.78 -15.11 7.74
CA MET A 37 1.03 -15.33 6.52
C MET A 37 1.77 -14.71 5.34
N VAL A 38 1.79 -15.39 4.21
CA VAL A 38 2.33 -14.88 2.94
C VAL A 38 1.25 -14.89 1.88
N GLY A 39 1.26 -13.90 1.01
CA GLY A 39 0.31 -13.76 -0.09
C GLY A 39 1.02 -13.49 -1.42
N ALA A 40 0.37 -13.88 -2.51
CA ALA A 40 0.77 -13.47 -3.84
C ALA A 40 -0.47 -13.28 -4.71
N ALA A 41 -0.41 -12.33 -5.63
CA ALA A 41 -1.47 -12.11 -6.60
C ALA A 41 -0.91 -11.77 -7.98
N ILE A 42 -1.70 -12.08 -9.00
CA ILE A 42 -1.45 -11.71 -10.39
C ILE A 42 -2.72 -11.11 -10.99
N HIS A 43 -2.54 -10.07 -11.79
CA HIS A 43 -3.56 -9.48 -12.63
C HIS A 43 -3.04 -9.43 -14.07
N VAL A 44 -3.90 -9.77 -15.03
CA VAL A 44 -3.64 -9.61 -16.46
C VAL A 44 -4.87 -9.00 -17.09
N GLN A 45 -4.70 -7.94 -17.86
CA GLN A 45 -5.76 -7.27 -18.59
C GLN A 45 -5.27 -6.88 -19.98
N GLU A 46 -6.17 -6.96 -20.96
CA GLU A 46 -6.00 -6.38 -22.29
C GLU A 46 -7.22 -5.52 -22.61
N ASP A 47 -6.94 -4.28 -22.98
CA ASP A 47 -7.97 -3.35 -23.43
C ASP A 47 -8.45 -3.76 -24.84
N GLU A 48 -9.74 -3.53 -25.13
CA GLU A 48 -10.35 -3.94 -26.39
C GLU A 48 -10.07 -2.96 -27.54
N TYR A 49 -10.01 -1.66 -27.22
CA TYR A 49 -9.65 -0.60 -28.16
C TYR A 49 -8.97 0.57 -27.43
N GLY A 50 -8.01 1.19 -28.11
CA GLY A 50 -7.54 2.54 -27.74
C GLY A 50 -8.62 3.59 -28.01
N THR A 51 -8.53 4.72 -27.31
CA THR A 51 -9.28 5.94 -27.59
C THR A 51 -8.39 6.96 -28.31
N ASP A 52 -8.97 8.03 -28.85
CA ASP A 52 -8.21 9.15 -29.43
C ASP A 52 -7.18 9.79 -28.46
N PHE A 53 -7.27 9.48 -27.16
CA PHE A 53 -6.43 10.05 -26.10
C PHE A 53 -5.62 9.00 -25.30
N ASN A 54 -5.85 7.70 -25.51
CA ASN A 54 -5.19 6.62 -24.77
C ASN A 54 -5.04 5.39 -25.65
N GLU A 55 -3.87 4.78 -25.69
CA GLU A 55 -3.61 3.59 -26.47
C GLU A 55 -4.23 2.33 -25.85
N GLU A 56 -4.56 1.35 -26.70
CA GLU A 56 -4.87 -0.01 -26.27
C GLU A 56 -3.67 -0.57 -25.51
N THR A 57 -3.86 -0.96 -24.24
CA THR A 57 -2.77 -1.35 -23.36
C THR A 57 -2.98 -2.74 -22.81
N ARG A 58 -1.92 -3.56 -22.86
CA ARG A 58 -1.84 -4.81 -22.09
C ARG A 58 -1.16 -4.53 -20.76
N MET A 59 -1.77 -5.00 -19.69
CA MET A 59 -1.28 -4.81 -18.32
C MET A 59 -1.05 -6.16 -17.65
N ILE A 60 0.12 -6.31 -17.01
CA ILE A 60 0.42 -7.42 -16.11
C ILE A 60 0.88 -6.85 -14.78
N ILE A 61 0.22 -7.23 -13.68
CA ILE A 61 0.61 -6.84 -12.33
C ILE A 61 0.87 -8.10 -11.51
N VAL A 62 2.00 -8.15 -10.80
CA VAL A 62 2.33 -9.21 -9.85
C VAL A 62 2.63 -8.59 -8.50
N THR A 63 2.10 -9.20 -7.44
CA THR A 63 2.36 -8.79 -6.06
C THR A 63 2.78 -9.96 -5.19
N GLY A 64 3.58 -9.67 -4.18
CA GLY A 64 3.93 -10.59 -3.11
C GLY A 64 3.93 -9.86 -1.78
N ASP A 65 3.39 -10.47 -0.74
CA ASP A 65 3.29 -9.87 0.59
C ASP A 65 3.57 -10.86 1.72
N VAL A 66 3.98 -10.32 2.87
CA VAL A 66 4.18 -11.04 4.11
C VAL A 66 3.61 -10.24 5.26
N SER A 67 2.85 -10.92 6.13
CA SER A 67 2.33 -10.41 7.39
C SER A 67 2.86 -11.26 8.53
N ALA A 68 3.35 -10.63 9.58
CA ALA A 68 3.87 -11.32 10.74
C ALA A 68 3.44 -10.61 12.03
N LYS A 69 3.07 -11.40 13.05
CA LYS A 69 2.59 -10.92 14.35
C LYS A 69 3.28 -11.68 15.47
N PHE A 70 3.70 -10.96 16.51
CA PHE A 70 4.42 -11.51 17.65
C PHE A 70 4.18 -10.70 18.92
N GLY A 71 3.28 -11.15 19.79
CA GLY A 71 3.19 -10.69 21.18
C GLY A 71 3.14 -9.17 21.40
N GLY A 72 2.42 -8.42 20.57
CA GLY A 72 2.35 -6.95 20.63
C GLY A 72 3.03 -6.23 19.46
N PHE A 73 3.85 -6.95 18.67
CA PHE A 73 4.45 -6.47 17.45
C PHE A 73 3.70 -6.97 16.21
N ASN A 74 3.58 -6.11 15.20
CA ASN A 74 3.18 -6.51 13.86
C ASN A 74 4.17 -5.97 12.83
N LEU A 75 4.36 -6.74 11.75
CA LEU A 75 5.18 -6.37 10.60
C LEU A 75 4.43 -6.78 9.33
N PHE A 76 4.44 -5.91 8.34
CA PHE A 76 3.92 -6.16 7.02
C PHE A 76 4.89 -5.64 5.97
N GLY A 77 5.08 -6.41 4.90
CA GLY A 77 5.81 -5.98 3.73
C GLY A 77 5.11 -6.45 2.47
N ALA A 78 5.10 -5.62 1.45
CA ALA A 78 4.59 -5.98 0.13
C ALA A 78 5.46 -5.41 -0.98
N LEU A 79 5.53 -6.15 -2.08
CA LEU A 79 6.18 -5.80 -3.34
C LEU A 79 5.12 -5.84 -4.44
N ALA A 80 5.17 -4.88 -5.35
CA ALA A 80 4.35 -4.85 -6.55
C ALA A 80 5.24 -4.55 -7.76
N TYR A 81 4.96 -5.25 -8.86
CA TYR A 81 5.51 -4.97 -10.18
C TYR A 81 4.35 -4.88 -11.16
N ALA A 82 4.41 -3.91 -12.07
CA ALA A 82 3.45 -3.75 -13.16
C ALA A 82 4.20 -3.50 -14.46
N ASN A 83 3.82 -4.22 -15.51
CA ASN A 83 4.22 -3.92 -16.88
C ASN A 83 3.01 -3.37 -17.63
N LEU A 84 3.17 -2.19 -18.24
CA LEU A 84 2.19 -1.55 -19.10
C LEU A 84 2.74 -1.54 -20.51
N ASP A 85 2.13 -2.31 -21.40
CA ASP A 85 2.58 -2.52 -22.78
C ASP A 85 1.53 -1.97 -23.75
N PRO A 86 1.62 -0.69 -24.13
CA PRO A 86 0.70 -0.08 -25.08
C PRO A 86 0.99 -0.57 -26.50
N LYS A 87 -0.06 -0.70 -27.31
CA LYS A 87 0.02 -1.14 -28.72
C LYS A 87 0.97 -0.28 -29.56
N GLU A 88 0.98 1.03 -29.29
CA GLU A 88 1.94 1.98 -29.83
C GLU A 88 2.65 2.71 -28.68
N GLY A 89 3.97 2.92 -28.82
CA GLY A 89 4.80 3.53 -27.77
C GLY A 89 5.84 2.57 -27.21
N SER A 90 6.36 2.89 -26.02
CA SER A 90 7.29 2.05 -25.28
C SER A 90 6.59 1.48 -24.05
N SER A 91 6.90 0.23 -23.72
CA SER A 91 6.41 -0.40 -22.49
C SER A 91 7.00 0.28 -21.27
N GLN A 92 6.22 0.39 -20.19
CA GLN A 92 6.68 0.91 -18.89
C GLN A 92 6.75 -0.22 -17.87
N ASP A 93 7.86 -0.25 -17.12
CA ASP A 93 8.07 -1.19 -16.02
C ASP A 93 8.05 -0.46 -14.68
N LEU A 94 6.96 -0.63 -13.95
CA LEU A 94 6.75 0.01 -12.65
C LEU A 94 7.00 -1.01 -11.55
N TRP A 95 7.67 -0.62 -10.48
CA TRP A 95 7.75 -1.46 -9.29
C TRP A 95 7.88 -0.66 -8.01
N GLY A 96 7.45 -1.25 -6.91
CA GLY A 96 7.55 -0.60 -5.63
C GLY A 96 7.38 -1.56 -4.48
N PHE A 97 7.65 -1.04 -3.29
CA PHE A 97 7.47 -1.78 -2.07
C PHE A 97 6.96 -0.88 -0.94
N VAL A 98 6.32 -1.54 0.01
CA VAL A 98 5.98 -0.97 1.30
C VAL A 98 6.46 -1.91 2.38
N VAL A 99 7.05 -1.34 3.44
CA VAL A 99 7.30 -2.05 4.69
C VAL A 99 6.72 -1.21 5.82
N GLN A 100 5.93 -1.83 6.68
CA GLN A 100 5.39 -1.19 7.87
C GLN A 100 5.43 -2.12 9.08
N GLY A 101 5.49 -1.54 10.25
CA GLY A 101 5.36 -2.29 11.49
C GLY A 101 4.84 -1.43 12.62
N GLY A 102 4.28 -2.11 13.62
CA GLY A 102 3.71 -1.52 14.82
C GLY A 102 4.15 -2.25 16.08
N PHE A 103 4.16 -1.52 17.19
CA PHE A 103 4.47 -2.04 18.52
C PHE A 103 3.59 -1.41 19.58
N HIS A 104 2.98 -2.23 20.42
CA HIS A 104 2.23 -1.80 21.60
C HIS A 104 3.16 -1.43 22.76
N PHE A 105 3.17 -0.16 23.14
CA PHE A 105 3.83 0.31 24.36
C PHE A 105 3.01 -0.03 25.61
N THR A 106 1.68 0.04 25.48
CA THR A 106 0.68 -0.39 26.47
C THR A 106 -0.48 -1.09 25.75
N ASP A 107 -1.47 -1.59 26.49
CA ASP A 107 -2.65 -2.21 25.88
C ASP A 107 -3.45 -1.23 24.99
N GLU A 108 -3.35 0.07 25.27
CA GLU A 108 -4.05 1.15 24.56
C GLU A 108 -3.19 1.91 23.56
N TRP A 109 -1.86 1.94 23.72
CA TRP A 109 -0.97 2.73 22.87
C TRP A 109 -0.12 1.84 21.97
N GLU A 110 -0.19 2.09 20.67
CA GLU A 110 0.66 1.46 19.66
C GLU A 110 1.37 2.51 18.81
N GLY A 111 2.68 2.41 18.68
CA GLY A 111 3.45 3.20 17.73
C GLY A 111 3.64 2.44 16.43
N PHE A 112 3.69 3.15 15.30
CA PHE A 112 3.93 2.54 14.01
C PHE A 112 4.87 3.36 13.12
N LEU A 113 5.48 2.67 12.17
CA LEU A 113 6.33 3.22 11.13
C LEU A 113 5.98 2.53 9.80
N ARG A 114 6.02 3.29 8.70
CA ARG A 114 5.88 2.80 7.33
C ARG A 114 6.88 3.51 6.43
N TYR A 115 7.52 2.75 5.56
CA TYR A 115 8.30 3.27 4.46
C TYR A 115 7.75 2.74 3.14
N GLU A 116 7.57 3.64 2.18
CA GLU A 116 7.03 3.39 0.85
C GLU A 116 8.03 3.89 -0.19
N TRP A 117 8.32 3.07 -1.20
CA TRP A 117 9.17 3.44 -2.32
C TRP A 117 8.61 2.86 -3.60
N ALA A 118 8.68 3.60 -4.70
CA ALA A 118 8.30 3.10 -6.02
C ALA A 118 9.08 3.82 -7.12
N ASP A 119 9.39 3.07 -8.17
CA ASP A 119 9.97 3.52 -9.43
C ASP A 119 8.91 3.38 -10.51
N LEU A 120 8.76 4.46 -11.28
CA LEU A 120 7.74 4.65 -12.30
C LEU A 120 8.40 4.83 -13.69
N ASP A 121 9.63 4.34 -13.83
CA ASP A 121 10.45 4.29 -15.05
C ASP A 121 10.89 5.69 -15.53
N ASP A 122 10.04 6.39 -16.26
CA ASP A 122 10.32 7.70 -16.86
C ASP A 122 10.06 8.89 -15.90
N THR A 123 9.62 8.61 -14.67
CA THR A 123 9.23 9.62 -13.66
C THR A 123 10.12 9.53 -12.43
N LYS A 124 10.14 10.59 -11.61
CA LYS A 124 10.82 10.58 -10.30
C LYS A 124 10.25 9.51 -9.37
N ASP A 125 11.16 8.80 -8.69
CA ASP A 125 10.81 7.79 -7.68
C ASP A 125 10.00 8.38 -6.52
N LEU A 126 9.01 7.62 -6.07
CA LEU A 126 8.34 7.83 -4.78
C LEU A 126 9.28 7.39 -3.65
N SER A 127 9.39 8.22 -2.59
CA SER A 127 10.05 7.81 -1.34
C SER A 127 9.41 8.53 -0.16
N ILE A 128 8.70 7.78 0.68
CA ILE A 128 7.92 8.34 1.79
C ILE A 128 8.18 7.57 3.08
N LEU A 129 8.46 8.31 4.17
CA LEU A 129 8.45 7.77 5.53
C LEU A 129 7.24 8.33 6.28
N THR A 130 6.46 7.44 6.90
CA THR A 130 5.33 7.80 7.76
C THR A 130 5.52 7.17 9.14
N TRP A 131 5.30 7.94 10.21
CA TRP A 131 5.30 7.43 11.58
C TRP A 131 4.14 8.03 12.37
N GLY A 132 3.65 7.28 13.35
CA GLY A 132 2.52 7.73 14.13
C GLY A 132 2.20 6.86 15.32
N VAL A 133 1.06 7.16 15.92
CA VAL A 133 0.52 6.48 17.09
C VAL A 133 -0.95 6.16 16.89
N ASN A 134 -1.36 5.02 17.43
CA ASN A 134 -2.74 4.64 17.65
C ASN A 134 -3.04 4.65 19.15
N TYR A 135 -4.19 5.19 19.51
CA TYR A 135 -4.78 5.09 20.84
C TYR A 135 -6.11 4.35 20.76
N TYR A 136 -6.21 3.23 21.47
CA TYR A 136 -7.38 2.36 21.48
C TYR A 136 -8.26 2.68 22.70
N PHE A 137 -9.46 3.23 22.47
CA PHE A 137 -10.40 3.54 23.57
C PHE A 137 -11.17 2.31 24.04
N ALA A 138 -11.48 1.40 23.12
CA ALA A 138 -12.33 0.24 23.39
C ALA A 138 -11.96 -0.93 22.47
N GLY A 139 -10.71 -1.41 22.57
CA GLY A 139 -10.18 -2.40 21.65
C GLY A 139 -10.34 -1.91 20.20
N HIS A 140 -10.94 -2.73 19.33
CA HIS A 140 -11.03 -2.41 17.89
C HIS A 140 -12.27 -1.58 17.55
N ASN A 141 -13.13 -1.34 18.53
CA ASN A 141 -14.41 -0.65 18.32
C ASN A 141 -14.26 0.87 18.31
N ALA A 142 -13.20 1.41 18.92
CA ALA A 142 -12.92 2.83 18.93
C ALA A 142 -11.42 3.10 19.00
N LYS A 143 -10.89 3.80 17.99
CA LYS A 143 -9.46 4.09 17.83
C LYS A 143 -9.24 5.52 17.35
N PHE A 144 -8.29 6.21 17.96
CA PHE A 144 -7.72 7.45 17.44
C PHE A 144 -6.33 7.18 16.86
N THR A 145 -6.02 7.80 15.73
CA THR A 145 -4.71 7.73 15.08
C THR A 145 -4.21 9.14 14.82
N ALA A 146 -2.92 9.38 15.09
CA ALA A 146 -2.22 10.60 14.70
C ALA A 146 -0.87 10.22 14.09
N ASP A 147 -0.53 10.83 12.96
CA ASP A 147 0.68 10.50 12.23
C ASP A 147 1.25 11.69 11.45
N MET A 148 2.52 11.55 11.11
CA MET A 148 3.27 12.45 10.26
C MET A 148 3.91 11.65 9.13
N GLY A 149 3.84 12.20 7.93
CA GLY A 149 4.51 11.68 6.75
C GLY A 149 5.48 12.70 6.18
N TYR A 150 6.58 12.23 5.62
CA TYR A 150 7.59 13.03 4.92
C TYR A 150 7.96 12.37 3.59
N SER A 151 7.89 13.12 2.50
CA SER A 151 8.36 12.73 1.18
C SER A 151 9.80 13.18 0.97
N PHE A 152 10.71 12.24 0.72
CA PHE A 152 12.11 12.56 0.41
C PHE A 152 12.31 13.07 -1.01
N ASN A 153 11.38 12.72 -1.91
CA ASN A 153 11.41 13.08 -3.31
C ASN A 153 10.22 13.96 -3.67
N GLU A 154 10.27 14.51 -4.89
CA GLU A 154 9.17 15.21 -5.55
C GLU A 154 8.00 14.24 -5.78
N LEU A 155 6.77 14.74 -5.78
CA LEU A 155 5.55 13.93 -5.93
C LEU A 155 4.83 14.24 -7.25
N GLU A 156 5.60 14.46 -8.31
CA GLU A 156 5.12 14.77 -9.66
C GLU A 156 4.17 13.69 -10.22
N LEU A 157 4.33 12.44 -9.79
CA LEU A 157 3.45 11.31 -10.11
C LEU A 157 1.95 11.54 -9.80
N LEU A 158 1.63 12.39 -8.81
CA LEU A 158 0.25 12.75 -8.45
C LEU A 158 -0.42 13.63 -9.51
N ASP A 159 0.36 14.36 -10.31
CA ASP A 159 -0.15 15.20 -11.40
C ASP A 159 -0.40 14.39 -12.68
N MET A 160 0.28 13.24 -12.80
CA MET A 160 0.19 12.33 -13.96
C MET A 160 -1.06 11.43 -13.93
N GLY A 161 -1.91 11.54 -12.91
CA GLY A 161 -3.13 10.73 -12.78
C GLY A 161 -2.88 9.23 -12.50
N LEU A 162 -1.62 8.84 -12.26
CA LEU A 162 -1.21 7.48 -11.91
C LEU A 162 -1.57 7.10 -10.46
N ALA A 163 -1.97 8.08 -9.67
CA ALA A 163 -2.67 7.93 -8.41
C ALA A 163 -3.73 9.02 -8.31
N ASP A 164 -4.86 8.71 -7.67
CA ASP A 164 -5.89 9.70 -7.38
C ASP A 164 -5.22 10.90 -6.68
N GLY A 165 -5.49 12.14 -7.12
CA GLY A 165 -4.70 13.36 -6.85
C GLY A 165 -4.55 13.79 -5.37
N ASN A 166 -4.90 12.89 -4.46
CA ASN A 166 -4.70 12.92 -3.04
C ASN A 166 -4.29 11.52 -2.55
N ILE A 167 -3.00 11.17 -2.62
CA ILE A 167 -2.47 10.00 -1.90
C ILE A 167 -2.42 10.38 -0.43
N ALA A 168 -3.48 10.04 0.30
CA ALA A 168 -3.50 10.08 1.75
C ALA A 168 -2.99 11.40 2.38
N GLY A 169 -3.33 12.55 1.78
CA GLY A 169 -2.99 13.89 2.23
C GLY A 169 -1.80 14.55 1.52
N TYR A 170 -1.02 13.81 0.74
CA TYR A 170 0.02 14.38 -0.13
C TYR A 170 -0.59 15.03 -1.38
N ARG A 171 0.14 15.98 -1.96
CA ARG A 171 -0.24 16.71 -3.18
C ARG A 171 0.90 16.67 -4.18
N ALA A 172 0.53 16.73 -5.46
CA ALA A 172 1.49 16.92 -6.54
C ALA A 172 2.38 18.13 -6.24
N ASP A 173 3.68 17.92 -6.31
CA ASP A 173 4.69 18.92 -6.02
C ASP A 173 5.95 18.60 -6.82
N THR A 174 6.52 19.64 -7.43
CA THR A 174 7.80 19.57 -8.15
C THR A 174 9.00 19.80 -7.23
N ASP A 175 8.76 20.08 -5.95
CA ASP A 175 9.80 20.17 -4.92
C ASP A 175 9.77 18.95 -3.99
N SER A 176 10.96 18.54 -3.53
CA SER A 176 11.12 17.50 -2.49
C SER A 176 10.83 18.03 -1.08
N GLY A 177 10.53 17.14 -0.14
CA GLY A 177 10.42 17.49 1.28
C GLY A 177 9.03 17.86 1.76
N GLN A 178 7.99 17.53 0.98
CA GLN A 178 6.61 17.69 1.41
C GLN A 178 6.35 16.84 2.67
N PHE A 179 5.71 17.44 3.67
CA PHE A 179 5.27 16.72 4.86
C PHE A 179 3.76 16.87 5.07
N VAL A 180 3.16 15.87 5.69
CA VAL A 180 1.72 15.81 5.97
C VAL A 180 1.55 15.43 7.43
N ILE A 181 0.54 16.02 8.08
CA ILE A 181 0.11 15.63 9.42
C ILE A 181 -1.35 15.21 9.32
N ARG A 182 -1.67 14.07 9.91
CA ARG A 182 -3.01 13.49 9.84
C ARG A 182 -3.48 13.06 11.21
N THR A 183 -4.79 13.14 11.38
CA THR A 183 -5.50 12.61 12.54
C THR A 183 -6.77 11.93 12.07
N GLN A 184 -7.08 10.77 12.62
CA GLN A 184 -8.26 9.99 12.29
C GLN A 184 -8.91 9.47 13.57
N LEU A 185 -10.24 9.50 13.61
CA LEU A 185 -11.03 8.78 14.60
C LEU A 185 -11.85 7.70 13.88
N GLN A 186 -11.72 6.45 14.33
CA GLN A 186 -12.46 5.31 13.81
C GLN A 186 -13.39 4.77 14.89
N LEU A 187 -14.64 4.50 14.50
CA LEU A 187 -15.66 3.84 15.30
C LEU A 187 -16.19 2.64 14.50
N ALA A 188 -16.20 1.45 15.11
CA ALA A 188 -16.78 0.22 14.56
C ALA A 188 -17.87 -0.29 15.51
N PHE A 189 -18.99 -0.74 14.94
CA PHE A 189 -20.21 -1.16 15.64
C PHE A 189 -20.72 -2.52 15.16
#